data_AF-A0A935JXI4-F1
#
_entry.id   AF-A0A935JXI4-F1
#
_cell.length_a   1.000
_cell.length_b   1.000
_cell.length_c   1.000
_cell.angle_alpha   90.00
_cell.angle_beta   90.00
_cell.angle_gamma   90.00
#
_symmetry.space_group_name_H-M   'P 1'
#
loop_
_entity.id
_entity.type
_entity.pdbx_description
1 polymer ?
#
loop_
_entity_poly.entity_id
_entity_poly.type
_entity_poly.pdbx_seq_one_letter_code
_entity_poly.pdbx_strand_id
1 'polypeptide(L)'
;MAVVKLIANISILMIAVLTLGCGGPGKNSTNSPSGANQASDSSNSAKTNVEELRLVATIPYESEDVAWKENKANKKLIAVLRFSPTDSAKIVAEAERVKPSETASISAESWFPPELIAQSEMSGDAVLRGNAYAANQFFLDQYSAGRVIRIENTDYFVLELSSK
;
A
#
# COMPACT_ATOMS: atom_id res chain seq x y z
N MET A 1 -37.42 52.40 -23.28
CA MET A 1 -36.26 51.72 -23.88
C MET A 1 -36.61 50.27 -24.13
N ALA A 2 -36.34 49.84 -25.37
CA ALA A 2 -36.37 48.50 -25.99
C ALA A 2 -37.13 47.34 -25.32
N VAL A 3 -38.21 46.94 -25.99
CA VAL A 3 -38.77 45.59 -26.06
C VAL A 3 -37.80 44.70 -26.86
N VAL A 4 -37.46 43.50 -26.39
CA VAL A 4 -36.81 42.47 -27.22
C VAL A 4 -37.65 41.18 -27.19
N LYS A 5 -38.25 40.91 -28.35
CA LYS A 5 -38.91 39.66 -28.79
C LYS A 5 -37.87 38.53 -28.88
N LEU A 6 -38.19 37.30 -28.45
CA LEU A 6 -38.77 36.17 -29.22
C LEU A 6 -37.87 35.64 -30.37
N ILE A 7 -37.97 34.32 -30.60
CA ILE A 7 -37.49 33.46 -31.74
C ILE A 7 -36.28 32.60 -31.32
N ALA A 8 -36.41 31.29 -31.02
CA ALA A 8 -36.82 30.11 -31.82
C ALA A 8 -35.70 29.51 -32.70
N ASN A 9 -35.75 28.17 -32.82
CA ASN A 9 -35.05 27.26 -33.76
C ASN A 9 -33.84 26.48 -33.17
N ILE A 10 -33.99 25.18 -32.88
CA ILE A 10 -33.95 24.00 -33.79
C ILE A 10 -32.53 23.72 -34.31
N SER A 11 -31.93 22.62 -33.85
CA SER A 11 -31.43 21.55 -34.74
C SER A 11 -30.87 20.34 -33.96
N ILE A 12 -31.56 19.22 -34.18
CA ILE A 12 -31.08 17.85 -34.02
C ILE A 12 -29.97 17.61 -35.06
N LEU A 13 -28.85 16.99 -34.68
CA LEU A 13 -28.10 16.17 -35.64
C LEU A 13 -27.42 14.97 -34.97
N MET A 14 -27.90 13.82 -35.42
CA MET A 14 -27.47 12.46 -35.17
C MET A 14 -26.25 12.15 -36.04
N ILE A 15 -25.18 11.57 -35.49
CA ILE A 15 -24.15 10.89 -36.29
C ILE A 15 -23.81 9.56 -35.62
N ALA A 16 -24.34 8.49 -36.21
CA ALA A 16 -23.86 7.13 -36.04
C ALA A 16 -22.83 6.85 -37.15
N VAL A 17 -21.66 6.32 -36.81
CA VAL A 17 -20.77 5.66 -37.76
C VAL A 17 -20.33 4.33 -37.15
N LEU A 18 -20.76 3.26 -37.81
CA LEU A 18 -20.32 1.88 -37.67
C LEU A 18 -19.16 1.63 -38.65
N THR A 19 -18.09 0.97 -38.20
CA THR A 19 -17.22 0.11 -39.02
C THR A 19 -16.70 -1.02 -38.10
N LEU A 20 -17.12 -2.28 -38.30
CA LEU A 20 -16.40 -3.37 -39.03
C LEU A 20 -15.00 -3.65 -38.43
N GLY A 21 -14.64 -4.79 -37.84
CA GLY A 21 -15.08 -6.17 -38.05
C GLY A 21 -14.00 -6.97 -38.82
N CYS A 22 -13.16 -7.74 -38.12
CA CYS A 22 -12.33 -8.87 -38.61
C CYS A 22 -11.63 -9.48 -37.38
N GLY A 23 -11.50 -10.78 -37.10
CA GLY A 23 -11.87 -12.06 -37.70
C GLY A 23 -11.52 -13.15 -36.66
N GLY A 24 -12.21 -14.31 -36.70
CA GLY A 24 -12.16 -15.38 -35.68
C GLY A 24 -10.94 -16.34 -35.77
N PRO A 25 -11.12 -17.63 -35.45
CA PRO A 25 -10.91 -18.21 -34.11
C PRO A 25 -9.69 -19.17 -34.06
N GLY A 26 -9.10 -19.35 -32.87
CA GLY A 26 -8.02 -20.31 -32.63
C GLY A 26 -8.03 -20.84 -31.20
N LYS A 27 -8.75 -21.95 -30.98
CA LYS A 27 -8.77 -22.70 -29.72
C LYS A 27 -7.56 -23.63 -29.75
N ASN A 28 -6.58 -23.44 -28.85
CA ASN A 28 -5.61 -24.48 -28.52
C ASN A 28 -5.38 -24.49 -27.01
N SER A 29 -6.05 -25.43 -26.34
CA SER A 29 -5.81 -25.78 -24.95
C SER A 29 -4.53 -26.60 -24.89
N THR A 30 -3.44 -25.95 -24.48
CA THR A 30 -2.24 -26.65 -24.00
C THR A 30 -2.14 -26.41 -22.50
N ASN A 31 -2.42 -27.46 -21.72
CA ASN A 31 -2.05 -27.53 -20.32
C ASN A 31 -0.52 -27.49 -20.24
N SER A 32 0.03 -26.34 -19.91
CA SER A 32 1.42 -26.23 -19.44
C SER A 32 1.39 -26.13 -17.92
N PRO A 33 2.14 -26.97 -17.20
CA PRO A 33 2.11 -27.01 -15.74
C PRO A 33 2.54 -25.67 -15.16
N SER A 34 1.80 -25.21 -14.16
CA SER A 34 2.18 -24.09 -13.28
C SER A 34 3.51 -24.42 -12.59
N GLY A 35 4.60 -24.06 -13.25
CA GLY A 35 5.92 -23.90 -12.63
C GLY A 35 5.98 -22.53 -11.98
N ALA A 36 6.06 -22.55 -10.65
CA ALA A 36 6.41 -21.40 -9.83
C ALA A 36 7.75 -20.78 -10.28
N ASN A 37 7.91 -19.49 -9.96
CA ASN A 37 9.06 -18.61 -10.21
C ASN A 37 9.03 -17.82 -11.53
N GLN A 38 8.08 -16.88 -11.64
CA GLN A 38 8.44 -15.59 -12.22
C GLN A 38 8.93 -14.67 -11.09
N ALA A 39 10.24 -14.70 -10.84
CA ALA A 39 10.92 -13.57 -10.24
C ALA A 39 10.85 -12.41 -11.26
N SER A 40 9.79 -11.62 -11.19
CA SER A 40 9.71 -10.33 -11.87
C SER A 40 10.57 -9.35 -11.09
N ASP A 41 11.84 -9.23 -11.48
CA ASP A 41 12.85 -8.38 -10.84
C ASP A 41 12.70 -6.90 -11.25
N SER A 42 11.47 -6.41 -11.46
CA SER A 42 11.19 -5.02 -11.90
C SER A 42 9.76 -4.55 -11.59
N SER A 43 9.09 -5.05 -10.55
CA SER A 43 7.75 -4.58 -10.23
C SER A 43 7.79 -3.48 -9.17
N ASN A 44 7.42 -2.25 -9.53
CA ASN A 44 7.06 -1.17 -8.59
C ASN A 44 5.80 -1.51 -7.75
N SER A 45 5.36 -2.76 -7.73
CA SER A 45 4.30 -3.27 -6.86
C SER A 45 4.88 -3.68 -5.51
N ALA A 46 4.08 -3.53 -4.46
CA ALA A 46 4.47 -4.04 -3.15
C ALA A 46 4.57 -5.56 -3.18
N LYS A 47 5.56 -6.09 -2.46
CA LYS A 47 5.74 -7.51 -2.18
C LYS A 47 4.84 -7.89 -1.00
N THR A 48 4.31 -9.10 -1.01
CA THR A 48 3.36 -9.58 0.02
C THR A 48 3.82 -10.86 0.71
N ASN A 49 5.08 -11.23 0.54
CA ASN A 49 5.67 -12.41 1.15
C ASN A 49 6.43 -12.02 2.43
N VAL A 50 5.97 -12.51 3.58
CA VAL A 50 6.60 -12.27 4.89
C VAL A 50 7.97 -12.94 5.00
N GLU A 51 8.14 -14.11 4.39
CA GLU A 51 9.41 -14.86 4.46
C GLU A 51 10.52 -14.12 3.71
N GLU A 52 10.19 -13.44 2.62
CA GLU A 52 11.14 -12.55 1.94
C GLU A 52 11.43 -11.28 2.74
N LEU A 53 10.42 -10.72 3.43
CA LEU A 53 10.62 -9.57 4.31
C LEU A 53 11.58 -9.92 5.45
N ARG A 54 11.48 -11.14 6.00
CA ARG A 54 12.36 -11.66 7.05
C ARG A 54 13.83 -11.79 6.63
N LEU A 55 14.11 -11.79 5.33
CA LEU A 55 15.50 -11.75 4.82
C LEU A 55 16.12 -10.36 4.92
N VAL A 56 15.31 -9.29 5.02
CA VAL A 56 15.77 -7.90 4.98
C VAL A 56 15.43 -7.10 6.24
N ALA A 57 14.48 -7.54 7.06
CA ALA A 57 14.15 -6.95 8.36
C ALA A 57 13.80 -8.03 9.39
N THR A 58 14.03 -7.72 10.67
CA THR A 58 13.58 -8.60 11.76
C THR A 58 12.08 -8.43 11.94
N ILE A 59 11.32 -9.52 11.94
CA ILE A 59 9.87 -9.49 12.20
C ILE A 59 9.62 -10.30 13.49
N PRO A 60 9.32 -9.64 14.63
CA PRO A 60 9.35 -10.27 15.94
C PRO A 60 8.21 -11.26 16.19
N TYR A 61 7.10 -11.14 15.45
CA TYR A 61 5.91 -11.99 15.56
C TYR A 61 5.41 -12.38 14.16
N GLU A 62 4.49 -13.34 14.09
CA GLU A 62 3.85 -13.70 12.83
C GLU A 62 2.88 -12.58 12.41
N SER A 63 3.01 -12.09 11.18
CA SER A 63 2.08 -11.12 10.61
C SER A 63 0.93 -11.82 9.90
N GLU A 64 -0.30 -11.37 10.12
CA GLU A 64 -1.49 -11.88 9.43
C GLU A 64 -1.64 -11.34 8.01
N ASP A 65 -1.08 -10.15 7.76
CA ASP A 65 -1.07 -9.49 6.46
C ASP A 65 0.21 -8.67 6.32
N VAL A 66 0.73 -8.59 5.10
CA VAL A 66 1.99 -7.90 4.81
C VAL A 66 1.99 -7.33 3.39
N ALA A 67 2.41 -6.08 3.28
CA ALA A 67 2.73 -5.42 2.03
C ALA A 67 3.99 -4.58 2.22
N TRP A 68 5.02 -4.76 1.40
CA TRP A 68 6.28 -4.06 1.60
C TRP A 68 6.98 -3.68 0.30
N LYS A 69 7.78 -2.61 0.39
CA LYS A 69 8.65 -2.14 -0.68
C LYS A 69 10.03 -1.83 -0.11
N GLU A 70 11.04 -2.21 -0.87
CA GLU A 70 12.42 -1.83 -0.61
C GLU A 70 12.90 -0.90 -1.72
N ASN A 71 13.43 0.25 -1.32
CA ASN A 71 14.21 1.12 -2.17
C ASN A 71 15.69 0.83 -1.93
N LYS A 72 16.27 -0.02 -2.80
CA LYS A 72 17.68 -0.41 -2.74
C LYS A 72 18.64 0.78 -2.94
N ALA A 73 18.25 1.79 -3.71
CA ALA A 73 19.10 2.95 -3.99
C ALA A 73 19.32 3.82 -2.74
N ASN A 74 18.28 3.99 -1.93
CA ASN A 74 18.32 4.80 -0.71
C ASN A 74 18.39 3.95 0.57
N LYS A 75 18.58 2.63 0.43
CA LYS A 75 18.56 1.65 1.54
C LYS A 75 17.38 1.90 2.50
N LYS A 76 16.19 2.13 1.94
CA LYS A 76 14.95 2.38 2.69
C LYS A 76 14.01 1.20 2.51
N LEU A 77 13.41 0.74 3.60
CA LEU A 77 12.33 -0.24 3.60
C LEU A 77 11.08 0.41 4.16
N ILE A 78 9.94 0.20 3.48
CA ILE A 78 8.62 0.52 4.01
C ILE A 78 7.81 -0.77 3.99
N ALA A 79 7.28 -1.18 5.13
CA ALA A 79 6.42 -2.35 5.25
C ALA A 79 5.15 -1.99 6.02
N VAL A 80 4.02 -2.44 5.52
CA VAL A 80 2.74 -2.45 6.21
C VAL A 80 2.50 -3.86 6.71
N LEU A 81 2.32 -4.01 8.02
CA LEU A 81 2.22 -5.29 8.70
C LEU A 81 0.96 -5.30 9.56
N ARG A 82 0.12 -6.33 9.44
CA ARG A 82 -0.95 -6.59 10.42
C ARG A 82 -0.50 -7.65 11.39
N PHE A 83 -0.64 -7.38 12.68
CA PHE A 83 -0.41 -8.37 13.73
C PHE A 83 -1.72 -8.72 14.41
N SER A 84 -1.75 -9.88 15.09
CA SER A 84 -2.86 -10.19 16.00
C SER A 84 -2.93 -9.12 17.09
N PRO A 85 -4.11 -8.79 17.66
CA PRO A 85 -4.23 -7.80 18.73
C PRO A 85 -3.32 -8.09 19.94
N THR A 86 -3.08 -9.38 20.21
CA THR A 86 -2.20 -9.82 21.30
C THR A 86 -0.75 -9.46 21.02
N ASP A 87 -0.27 -9.66 19.79
CA ASP A 87 1.11 -9.37 19.43
C ASP A 87 1.32 -7.87 19.19
N SER A 88 0.32 -7.17 18.62
CA SER A 88 0.27 -5.71 18.56
C SER A 88 0.53 -5.07 19.93
N ALA A 89 -0.13 -5.57 20.98
CA ALA A 89 0.06 -5.07 22.34
C ALA A 89 1.49 -5.30 22.87
N LYS A 90 2.10 -6.47 22.56
CA LYS A 90 3.48 -6.76 22.96
C LYS A 90 4.49 -5.88 22.22
N ILE A 91 4.29 -5.67 20.91
CA ILE A 91 5.15 -4.80 20.08
C ILE A 91 5.15 -3.38 20.66
N VAL A 92 3.97 -2.85 20.98
CA VAL A 92 3.81 -1.53 21.59
C VAL A 92 4.47 -1.48 22.96
N ALA A 93 4.19 -2.45 23.84
CA ALA A 93 4.76 -2.49 25.17
C ALA A 93 6.29 -2.53 25.15
N GLU A 94 6.89 -3.33 24.27
CA GLU A 94 8.35 -3.39 24.13
C GLU A 94 8.93 -2.10 23.55
N ALA A 95 8.29 -1.52 22.53
CA ALA A 95 8.78 -0.29 21.91
C ALA A 95 8.69 0.91 22.86
N GLU A 96 7.67 0.97 23.73
CA GLU A 96 7.52 2.00 24.77
C GLU A 96 8.59 1.92 25.84
N ARG A 97 9.16 0.73 26.11
CA ARG A 97 10.31 0.60 27.02
C ARG A 97 11.57 1.29 26.49
N VAL A 98 11.68 1.42 25.17
CA VAL A 98 12.80 2.12 24.51
C VAL A 98 12.55 3.63 24.51
N LYS A 99 11.37 4.04 24.06
CA LYS A 99 10.97 5.45 23.97
C LYS A 99 9.44 5.57 24.01
N PRO A 100 8.86 6.56 24.73
CA PRO A 100 7.45 6.87 24.65
C PRO A 100 6.99 7.13 23.21
N SER A 101 5.74 6.78 22.93
CA SER A 101 5.15 7.00 21.62
C SER A 101 4.98 8.48 21.29
N GLU A 102 5.08 8.83 20.02
CA GLU A 102 4.81 10.18 19.52
C GLU A 102 3.68 10.14 18.50
N THR A 103 2.74 11.09 18.56
CA THR A 103 1.70 11.19 17.53
C THR A 103 2.34 11.38 16.17
N ALA A 104 1.91 10.58 15.20
CA ALA A 104 2.46 10.57 13.86
C ALA A 104 1.35 10.47 12.81
N SER A 105 1.71 10.98 11.64
CA SER A 105 0.88 10.96 10.45
C SER A 105 1.72 10.45 9.29
N ILE A 106 1.16 9.58 8.46
CA ILE A 106 1.80 9.07 7.26
C ILE A 106 0.83 9.13 6.08
N SER A 107 1.32 9.56 4.92
CA SER A 107 0.51 9.54 3.70
C SER A 107 0.25 8.09 3.29
N ALA A 108 -1.01 7.76 3.01
CA ALA A 108 -1.33 6.47 2.45
C ALA A 108 -0.75 6.37 1.04
N GLU A 109 -0.16 5.22 0.71
CA GLU A 109 0.31 4.95 -0.64
C GLU A 109 -0.66 4.01 -1.36
N SER A 110 -0.72 4.11 -2.69
CA SER A 110 -1.66 3.34 -3.53
C SER A 110 -1.47 1.82 -3.48
N TRP A 111 -0.39 1.35 -2.86
CA TRP A 111 -0.08 -0.06 -2.68
C TRP A 111 -0.32 -0.56 -1.24
N PHE A 112 -0.73 0.32 -0.33
CA PHE A 112 -1.11 -0.08 1.02
C PHE A 112 -2.34 -1.00 0.98
N PRO A 113 -2.60 -1.77 2.04
CA PRO A 113 -3.83 -2.53 2.17
C PRO A 113 -5.08 -1.66 1.91
N PRO A 114 -6.12 -2.21 1.26
CA PRO A 114 -7.30 -1.43 0.90
C PRO A 114 -8.01 -0.77 2.08
N GLU A 115 -7.93 -1.36 3.28
CA GLU A 115 -8.55 -0.79 4.48
C GLU A 115 -7.84 0.49 4.95
N LEU A 116 -6.50 0.53 4.91
CA LEU A 116 -5.75 1.77 5.12
C LEU A 116 -6.07 2.82 4.06
N ILE A 117 -6.14 2.43 2.78
CA ILE A 117 -6.48 3.37 1.70
C ILE A 117 -7.85 3.99 1.97
N ALA A 118 -8.87 3.16 2.24
CA ALA A 118 -10.22 3.61 2.56
C ALA A 118 -10.25 4.52 3.80
N GLN A 119 -9.52 4.19 4.86
CA GLN A 119 -9.41 5.03 6.06
C GLN A 119 -8.84 6.41 5.73
N SER A 120 -7.81 6.46 4.89
CA SER A 120 -7.18 7.71 4.47
C SER A 120 -8.12 8.59 3.62
N GLU A 121 -8.92 7.97 2.75
CA GLU A 121 -9.91 8.67 1.91
C GLU A 121 -11.07 9.23 2.75
N MET A 122 -11.53 8.50 3.76
CA MET A 122 -12.55 8.96 4.69
C MET A 122 -12.11 10.16 5.53
N SER A 123 -10.80 10.30 5.78
CA SER A 123 -10.24 11.43 6.52
C SER A 123 -10.18 12.74 5.72
N GLY A 124 -10.29 12.67 4.38
CA GLY A 124 -10.22 13.82 3.47
C GLY A 124 -8.80 14.29 3.12
N ASP A 125 -7.78 13.87 3.88
CA ASP A 125 -6.39 14.36 3.72
C ASP A 125 -5.42 13.32 3.13
N ALA A 126 -5.89 12.11 2.76
CA ALA A 126 -5.06 10.98 2.33
C ALA A 126 -3.94 10.62 3.34
N VAL A 127 -4.18 10.89 4.62
CA VAL A 127 -3.24 10.67 5.73
C VAL A 127 -3.82 9.67 6.71
N LEU A 128 -2.97 8.73 7.12
CA LEU A 128 -3.22 7.81 8.21
C LEU A 128 -2.63 8.37 9.48
N ARG A 129 -3.44 8.39 10.55
CA ARG A 129 -3.03 8.83 11.87
C ARG A 129 -2.64 7.63 12.72
N GLY A 130 -1.66 7.83 13.59
CA GLY A 130 -1.10 6.78 14.40
C GLY A 130 -0.17 7.29 15.49
N ASN A 131 0.43 6.32 16.20
CA ASN A 131 1.49 6.58 17.16
C ASN A 131 2.77 5.94 16.66
N ALA A 132 3.84 6.72 16.55
CA ALA A 132 5.17 6.27 16.19
C ALA A 132 5.92 5.78 17.43
N TYR A 133 6.56 4.63 17.27
CA TYR A 133 7.39 3.98 18.26
C TYR A 133 8.78 3.69 17.70
N ALA A 134 9.71 3.36 18.60
CA ALA A 134 11.05 2.92 18.23
C ALA A 134 10.99 1.59 17.43
N ALA A 135 11.72 1.53 16.31
CA ALA A 135 11.74 0.35 15.43
C ALA A 135 12.93 -0.59 15.69
N ASN A 136 13.66 -0.43 16.79
CA ASN A 136 14.91 -1.16 17.07
C ASN A 136 14.74 -2.69 17.00
N GLN A 137 13.60 -3.22 17.42
CA GLN A 137 13.28 -4.65 17.35
C GLN A 137 13.13 -5.19 15.91
N PHE A 138 12.99 -4.31 14.92
CA PHE A 138 12.84 -4.66 13.50
C PHE A 138 14.13 -4.54 12.70
N PHE A 139 15.23 -4.07 13.31
CA PHE A 139 16.48 -3.85 12.58
C PHE A 139 17.15 -5.18 12.24
N LEU A 140 17.74 -5.20 11.03
CA LEU A 140 18.88 -6.05 10.69
C LEU A 140 20.12 -5.15 10.55
N ASP A 141 21.31 -5.72 10.51
CA ASP A 141 22.61 -5.02 10.47
C ASP A 141 22.70 -3.87 9.45
N GLN A 142 21.94 -3.95 8.35
CA GLN A 142 21.89 -2.94 7.30
C GLN A 142 21.09 -1.67 7.65
N TYR A 143 20.26 -1.71 8.70
CA TYR A 143 19.42 -0.60 9.14
C TYR A 143 19.84 -0.14 10.53
N SER A 144 19.87 1.18 10.73
CA SER A 144 20.26 1.78 12.01
C SER A 144 19.40 2.97 12.42
N ALA A 145 18.38 3.28 11.62
CA ALA A 145 17.37 4.28 11.89
C ALA A 145 16.02 3.79 11.38
N GLY A 146 14.95 4.24 12.02
CA GLY A 146 13.61 3.88 11.62
C GLY A 146 12.58 4.14 12.71
N ARG A 147 11.32 3.95 12.35
CA ARG A 147 10.16 4.04 13.24
C ARG A 147 9.11 3.04 12.81
N VAL A 148 8.28 2.64 13.76
CA VAL A 148 7.10 1.82 13.48
C VAL A 148 5.87 2.59 13.95
N ILE A 149 4.89 2.77 13.07
CA ILE A 149 3.70 3.58 13.35
C ILE A 149 2.52 2.63 13.49
N ARG A 150 1.90 2.55 14.66
CA ARG A 150 0.61 1.84 14.82
C ARG A 150 -0.50 2.74 14.33
N ILE A 151 -1.27 2.29 13.34
CA ILE A 151 -2.37 3.06 12.77
C ILE A 151 -3.59 3.01 13.69
N GLU A 152 -4.21 4.17 13.94
CA GLU A 152 -5.38 4.29 14.80
C GLU A 152 -6.55 3.43 14.32
N ASN A 153 -7.25 2.80 15.26
CA ASN A 153 -8.43 1.97 15.01
C ASN A 153 -8.16 0.73 14.12
N THR A 154 -6.91 0.32 14.00
CA THR A 154 -6.50 -0.89 13.28
C THR A 154 -5.43 -1.65 14.05
N ASP A 155 -5.13 -2.86 13.59
CA ASP A 155 -3.96 -3.64 14.01
C ASP A 155 -2.81 -3.58 13.00
N TYR A 156 -2.85 -2.60 12.10
CA TYR A 156 -1.80 -2.35 11.13
C TYR A 156 -0.70 -1.46 11.70
N PHE A 157 0.52 -1.80 11.33
CA PHE A 157 1.73 -1.05 11.60
C PHE A 157 2.40 -0.69 10.28
N VAL A 158 2.83 0.56 10.17
CA VAL A 158 3.72 1.01 9.08
C VAL A 158 5.13 1.12 9.63
N LEU A 159 5.99 0.21 9.19
CA LEU A 159 7.41 0.15 9.50
C LEU A 159 8.20 0.92 8.44
N GLU A 160 8.97 1.92 8.86
CA GLU A 160 9.94 2.61 8.03
C GLU A 160 11.35 2.38 8.57
N LEU A 161 12.22 1.73 7.79
CA LEU A 161 13.63 1.52 8.13
C LEU A 161 14.53 2.21 7.11
N SER A 162 15.68 2.70 7.57
CA SER A 162 16.73 3.23 6.71
C SER A 162 18.13 2.92 7.24
N SER A 163 19.10 2.85 6.33
CA SER A 163 20.50 2.99 6.75
C SER A 163 20.76 4.44 7.19
N LYS A 164 21.81 4.66 7.98
CA LYS A 164 22.41 5.98 8.13
C LYS A 164 23.16 6.39 6.87
#